data_AF-A0AAJ2TB11-F1
#
_entry.id   AF-A0AAJ2TB11-F1
#
_cell.length_a   1.000
_cell.length_b   1.000
_cell.length_c   1.000
_cell.angle_alpha   90.00
_cell.angle_beta   90.00
_cell.angle_gamma   90.00
#
_symmetry.space_group_name_H-M   'P 1'
#
loop_
_entity.id
_entity.type
_entity.pdbx_description
1 polymer ?
#
loop_
_entity_poly.entity_id
_entity_poly.type
_entity_poly.pdbx_seq_one_letter_code
_entity_poly.pdbx_strand_id
1 'polypeptide(L)'
;MDFSDTRPNPDDILEDLFIKEQNKKGRLEIFFGYAAGVGKTYAMLDDAQEQMRCGVDVLVGYVEEHTRPETIQIMSGLPTLAPKIVEYRKIKLKEFDLDAALKRRPELILVDELAHTNAPGMRNKKRYQDVEELLNAGIDVFTTVNVQHLESLNDVVQKITQIDVKETIPDDIFNQADKIRLIDIEPDELLRRFESGKVYRPERTQKALENFFTRENLRLLREIAMRQAANRISADYFQSNRRLSLRDSGLLPDGAGF
;
A
#
# COMPACT_ATOMS: atom_id res chain seq x y z
N MET A 1 57.63 -12.07 -2.29
CA MET A 1 56.46 -11.47 -2.93
C MET A 1 55.63 -12.61 -3.45
N ASP A 2 54.38 -12.74 -2.99
CA ASP A 2 53.29 -13.29 -3.80
C ASP A 2 51.99 -12.89 -3.11
N PHE A 3 51.47 -11.73 -3.51
CA PHE A 3 50.07 -11.42 -3.34
C PHE A 3 49.35 -12.22 -4.43
N SER A 4 48.77 -13.36 -4.05
CA SER A 4 47.83 -14.08 -4.90
C SER A 4 46.72 -13.11 -5.29
N ASP A 5 46.79 -12.60 -6.52
CA ASP A 5 45.80 -11.74 -7.15
C ASP A 5 44.52 -12.56 -7.34
N THR A 6 43.76 -12.70 -6.25
CA THR A 6 42.43 -13.34 -6.22
C THR A 6 41.45 -12.34 -6.77
N ARG A 7 41.58 -12.05 -8.06
CA ARG A 7 40.54 -11.32 -8.78
C ARG A 7 39.32 -12.23 -8.86
N PRO A 8 38.12 -11.74 -8.48
CA PRO A 8 36.89 -12.45 -8.78
C PRO A 8 36.84 -12.85 -10.25
N ASN A 9 36.38 -14.06 -10.52
CA ASN A 9 36.02 -14.43 -11.88
C ASN A 9 34.86 -13.52 -12.34
N PRO A 10 34.95 -12.88 -13.52
CA PRO A 10 33.86 -12.09 -14.08
C PRO A 10 32.52 -12.84 -14.14
N ASP A 11 32.56 -14.16 -14.33
CA ASP A 11 31.36 -15.00 -14.34
C ASP A 11 30.70 -15.10 -12.95
N ASP A 12 31.50 -15.17 -11.88
CA ASP A 12 30.99 -15.20 -10.50
C ASP A 12 30.35 -13.84 -10.12
N ILE A 13 30.93 -12.72 -10.58
CA ILE A 13 30.35 -11.38 -10.40
C ILE A 13 29.02 -11.25 -11.16
N LEU A 14 28.95 -11.79 -12.38
CA LEU A 14 27.72 -11.78 -13.16
C LEU A 14 26.66 -12.65 -12.51
N GLU A 15 27.01 -13.84 -12.04
CA GLU A 15 26.09 -14.74 -11.33
C GLU A 15 25.59 -14.11 -10.03
N ASP A 16 26.46 -13.46 -9.26
CA ASP A 16 26.07 -12.70 -8.06
C ASP A 16 25.18 -11.50 -8.38
N LEU A 17 25.41 -10.79 -9.50
CA LEU A 17 24.54 -9.72 -9.97
C LEU A 17 23.18 -10.26 -10.43
N PHE A 18 23.15 -11.38 -11.15
CA PHE A 18 21.92 -12.04 -11.56
C PHE A 18 21.13 -12.55 -10.35
N ILE A 19 21.79 -13.10 -9.33
CA ILE A 19 21.18 -13.53 -8.08
C ILE A 19 20.69 -12.31 -7.28
N LYS A 20 21.45 -11.21 -7.23
CA LYS A 20 21.04 -9.95 -6.57
C LYS A 20 19.88 -9.27 -7.31
N GLU A 21 19.80 -9.35 -8.64
CA GLU A 21 18.66 -8.87 -9.43
C GLU A 21 17.43 -9.76 -9.28
N GLN A 22 17.60 -11.09 -9.23
CA GLN A 22 16.48 -12.02 -8.97
C GLN A 22 15.96 -11.95 -7.53
N ASN A 23 16.81 -11.57 -6.57
CA ASN A 23 16.44 -11.40 -5.15
C ASN A 23 16.01 -9.98 -4.78
N LYS A 24 15.79 -9.10 -5.77
CA LYS A 24 15.30 -7.75 -5.47
C LYS A 24 13.82 -7.84 -5.09
N LYS A 25 13.55 -7.71 -3.79
CA LYS A 25 12.19 -7.55 -3.27
C LYS A 25 11.54 -6.36 -3.99
N GLY A 26 10.29 -6.54 -4.40
CA GLY A 26 9.47 -5.48 -4.96
C GLY A 26 9.28 -4.35 -3.96
N ARG A 27 8.93 -3.18 -4.49
CA ARG A 27 8.75 -1.95 -3.72
C ARG A 27 7.29 -1.73 -3.38
N LEU A 28 7.05 -1.30 -2.15
CA LEU A 28 5.72 -0.97 -1.66
C LEU A 28 5.51 0.54 -1.60
N GLU A 29 4.54 1.04 -2.35
CA GLU A 29 4.05 2.42 -2.22
C GLU A 29 2.63 2.44 -1.64
N ILE A 30 2.47 3.17 -0.54
CA ILE A 30 1.19 3.31 0.17
C ILE A 30 0.61 4.70 -0.05
N PHE A 31 -0.58 4.75 -0.62
CA PHE A 31 -1.43 5.94 -0.66
C PHE A 31 -2.22 6.01 0.64
N PHE A 32 -1.78 6.88 1.54
CA PHE A 32 -2.27 6.98 2.91
C PHE A 32 -3.25 8.13 3.06
N GLY A 33 -4.32 7.95 3.83
CA GLY A 33 -5.28 9.01 4.10
C GLY A 33 -5.96 8.89 5.45
N TYR A 34 -6.66 9.93 5.87
CA TYR A 34 -7.34 9.93 7.16
C TYR A 34 -8.75 9.34 7.12
N ALA A 35 -9.35 9.23 5.93
CA ALA A 35 -10.71 8.75 5.74
C ALA A 35 -10.95 8.21 4.32
N ALA A 36 -12.05 7.48 4.14
CA ALA A 36 -12.58 7.19 2.82
C ALA A 36 -13.05 8.48 2.12
N GLY A 37 -12.97 8.52 0.78
CA GLY A 37 -13.41 9.67 0.00
C GLY A 37 -12.39 10.80 -0.20
N VAL A 38 -11.23 10.75 0.49
CA VAL A 38 -10.14 11.73 0.31
C VAL A 38 -9.46 11.63 -1.06
N GLY A 39 -9.63 10.52 -1.78
CA GLY A 39 -9.12 10.34 -3.15
C GLY A 39 -7.94 9.38 -3.32
N LYS A 40 -7.65 8.53 -2.31
CA LYS A 40 -6.51 7.58 -2.37
C LYS A 40 -6.50 6.72 -3.63
N THR A 41 -7.61 6.04 -3.93
CA THR A 41 -7.75 5.18 -5.12
C THR A 41 -7.60 5.96 -6.41
N TYR A 42 -8.12 7.20 -6.47
CA TYR A 42 -7.96 8.06 -7.63
C TYR A 42 -6.49 8.42 -7.86
N ALA A 43 -5.80 8.87 -6.82
CA ALA A 43 -4.37 9.22 -6.90
C ALA A 43 -3.50 8.01 -7.28
N MET A 44 -3.82 6.83 -6.72
CA MET A 44 -3.14 5.57 -7.05
C MET A 44 -3.29 5.20 -8.52
N LEU A 45 -4.50 5.35 -9.08
CA LEU A 45 -4.77 5.06 -10.48
C LEU A 45 -4.15 6.10 -11.43
N ASP A 46 -4.14 7.37 -11.04
CA ASP A 46 -3.50 8.45 -11.81
C ASP A 46 -1.99 8.23 -11.93
N ASP A 47 -1.32 7.89 -10.82
CA ASP A 47 0.10 7.53 -10.82
C ASP A 47 0.37 6.27 -11.65
N ALA A 48 -0.51 5.26 -11.57
CA ALA A 48 -0.37 4.04 -12.36
C ALA A 48 -0.49 4.30 -13.88
N GLN A 49 -1.36 5.22 -14.29
CA GLN A 49 -1.44 5.67 -15.68
C GLN A 49 -0.15 6.37 -16.14
N GLU A 50 0.47 7.17 -15.26
CA GLU A 50 1.77 7.75 -15.53
C GLU A 50 2.87 6.70 -15.69
N GLN A 51 2.93 5.70 -14.80
CA GLN A 51 3.88 4.58 -14.92
C GLN A 51 3.67 3.80 -16.23
N MET A 52 2.42 3.53 -16.61
CA MET A 52 2.12 2.85 -17.87
C MET A 52 2.54 3.70 -19.09
N ARG A 53 2.37 5.03 -19.06
CA ARG A 53 2.87 5.94 -20.11
C ARG A 53 4.39 5.95 -20.20
N CYS A 54 5.09 5.72 -19.09
CA CYS A 54 6.54 5.55 -19.04
C CYS A 54 7.01 4.15 -19.50
N GLY A 55 6.09 3.24 -19.85
CA GLY A 55 6.39 1.92 -20.38
C GLY A 55 6.47 0.80 -19.36
N VAL A 56 6.09 1.04 -18.10
CA VAL A 56 6.04 0.00 -17.05
C VAL A 56 4.88 -0.97 -17.32
N ASP A 57 5.10 -2.28 -17.17
CA ASP A 57 4.03 -3.30 -17.21
C ASP A 57 3.14 -3.21 -15.97
N VAL A 58 2.08 -2.40 -16.06
CA VAL A 58 1.11 -2.14 -14.99
C VAL A 58 -0.10 -3.07 -15.08
N LEU A 59 -0.51 -3.63 -13.94
CA LEU A 59 -1.71 -4.45 -13.80
C LEU A 59 -2.60 -3.96 -12.64
N VAL A 60 -3.88 -3.75 -12.89
CA VAL A 60 -4.87 -3.56 -11.83
C VAL A 60 -5.26 -4.93 -11.28
N GLY A 61 -4.80 -5.25 -10.06
CA GLY A 61 -5.09 -6.50 -9.38
C GLY A 61 -6.46 -6.47 -8.69
N TYR A 62 -6.65 -5.49 -7.81
CA TYR A 62 -7.94 -5.24 -7.15
C TYR A 62 -8.11 -3.76 -6.89
N VAL A 63 -9.25 -3.21 -7.30
CA VAL A 63 -9.70 -1.86 -6.95
C VAL A 63 -11.15 -1.98 -6.54
N GLU A 64 -11.47 -1.44 -5.37
CA GLU A 64 -12.84 -1.45 -4.88
C GLU A 64 -13.71 -0.60 -5.82
N GLU A 65 -14.77 -1.21 -6.35
CA GLU A 65 -15.71 -0.58 -7.29
C GLU A 65 -16.63 0.41 -6.53
N HIS A 66 -16.05 1.45 -5.94
CA HIS A 66 -16.80 2.59 -5.40
C HIS A 66 -17.34 3.46 -6.53
N THR A 67 -18.13 2.88 -7.44
CA THR A 67 -19.14 3.45 -8.36
C THR A 67 -19.07 4.93 -8.79
N ARG A 68 -17.87 5.51 -8.90
CA ARG A 68 -17.67 6.86 -9.40
C ARG A 68 -17.35 6.78 -10.89
N PRO A 69 -18.09 7.51 -11.73
CA PRO A 69 -17.78 7.60 -13.16
C PRO A 69 -16.33 8.00 -13.43
N GLU A 70 -15.78 8.89 -12.59
CA GLU A 70 -14.40 9.37 -12.66
C GLU A 70 -13.37 8.24 -12.48
N THR A 71 -13.60 7.31 -11.54
CA THR A 71 -12.71 6.16 -11.31
C THR A 71 -12.77 5.18 -12.49
N ILE A 72 -13.97 4.94 -13.03
CA ILE A 72 -14.16 4.08 -14.21
C ILE A 72 -13.40 4.64 -15.42
N GLN A 73 -13.41 5.96 -15.59
CA GLN A 73 -12.72 6.60 -16.69
C GLN A 73 -11.19 6.47 -16.60
N ILE A 74 -10.62 6.58 -15.40
CA ILE A 74 -9.16 6.41 -15.21
C ILE A 74 -8.76 4.94 -15.32
N MET A 75 -9.62 4.01 -14.90
CA MET A 75 -9.38 2.57 -15.11
C MET A 75 -9.41 2.19 -16.60
N SER A 76 -10.06 2.98 -17.45
CA SER A 76 -10.11 2.73 -18.90
C SER A 76 -8.70 2.72 -19.49
N GLY A 77 -8.33 1.58 -20.08
CA GLY A 77 -7.03 1.37 -20.71
C GLY A 77 -5.97 0.72 -19.82
N LEU A 78 -6.20 0.57 -18.52
CA LEU A 78 -5.32 -0.23 -17.65
C LEU A 78 -5.64 -1.72 -17.79
N PRO A 79 -4.64 -2.60 -18.02
CA PRO A 79 -4.82 -4.04 -17.90
C PRO A 79 -5.38 -4.38 -16.52
N THR A 80 -6.45 -5.17 -16.46
CA THR A 80 -7.15 -5.49 -15.20
C THR A 80 -7.32 -6.99 -15.06
N LEU A 81 -7.05 -7.51 -13.87
CA LEU A 81 -7.22 -8.90 -13.51
C LEU A 81 -8.67 -9.18 -13.09
N ALA A 82 -9.23 -10.31 -13.54
CA ALA A 82 -10.59 -10.68 -13.15
C ALA A 82 -10.64 -11.09 -11.67
N PRO A 83 -11.57 -10.55 -10.86
CA PRO A 83 -11.64 -10.89 -9.45
C PRO A 83 -12.05 -12.36 -9.24
N LYS A 84 -11.49 -12.98 -8.21
CA LYS A 84 -11.88 -14.32 -7.78
C LYS A 84 -13.22 -14.25 -7.05
N ILE A 85 -14.20 -15.01 -7.51
CA ILE A 85 -15.52 -15.03 -6.88
C ILE A 85 -15.55 -16.13 -5.81
N VAL A 86 -15.80 -15.74 -4.57
CA VAL A 86 -15.90 -16.65 -3.41
C VAL A 86 -17.33 -16.61 -2.88
N GLU A 87 -17.99 -17.77 -2.81
CA GLU A 87 -19.32 -17.87 -2.19
C GLU A 87 -19.19 -18.08 -0.68
N TYR A 88 -19.68 -17.12 0.10
CA TYR A 88 -19.70 -17.20 1.55
C TYR A 88 -21.07 -16.82 2.09
N ARG A 89 -21.70 -17.72 2.87
CA ARG A 89 -23.03 -17.50 3.48
C ARG A 89 -24.09 -17.01 2.47
N LYS A 90 -24.08 -17.58 1.25
CA LYS A 90 -24.98 -17.23 0.11
C LYS A 90 -24.72 -15.85 -0.52
N ILE A 91 -23.64 -15.17 -0.16
CA ILE A 91 -23.20 -13.92 -0.79
C ILE A 91 -21.98 -14.24 -1.66
N LYS A 92 -21.91 -13.64 -2.85
CA LYS A 92 -20.74 -13.68 -3.73
C LYS A 92 -19.81 -12.53 -3.37
N LEU A 93 -18.65 -12.86 -2.83
CA LEU A 93 -17.58 -11.91 -2.53
C LEU A 93 -16.63 -11.87 -3.72
N LYS A 94 -16.21 -10.67 -4.13
CA LYS A 94 -15.15 -10.47 -5.11
C LYS A 94 -13.85 -10.31 -4.33
N GLU A 95 -12.85 -11.13 -4.65
CA GLU A 95 -11.54 -11.09 -4.02
C GLU A 95 -10.42 -10.93 -5.03
N PHE A 96 -9.27 -10.46 -4.56
CA PHE A 96 -8.06 -10.41 -5.34
C PHE A 96 -7.56 -11.84 -5.67
N ASP A 97 -7.26 -12.11 -6.94
CA ASP A 97 -6.67 -13.38 -7.36
C ASP A 97 -5.14 -13.31 -7.34
N LEU A 98 -4.56 -13.55 -6.16
CA LEU A 98 -3.12 -13.55 -5.94
C LEU A 98 -2.39 -14.55 -6.86
N ASP A 99 -2.93 -15.76 -7.04
CA ASP A 99 -2.25 -16.79 -7.82
C ASP A 99 -2.18 -16.40 -9.31
N ALA A 100 -3.25 -15.81 -9.84
CA ALA A 100 -3.25 -15.27 -11.20
C ALA A 100 -2.28 -14.08 -11.36
N ALA A 101 -2.19 -13.20 -10.36
CA ALA A 101 -1.25 -12.09 -10.35
C ALA A 101 0.21 -12.56 -10.35
N LEU A 102 0.57 -13.51 -9.48
CA LEU A 102 1.90 -14.10 -9.41
C LEU A 102 2.28 -14.81 -10.71
N LYS A 103 1.31 -15.48 -11.36
CA LYS A 103 1.53 -16.11 -12.67
C LYS A 103 1.73 -15.09 -13.79
N ARG A 104 1.03 -13.96 -13.76
CA ARG A 104 1.17 -12.89 -14.76
C ARG A 104 2.47 -12.09 -14.59
N ARG A 105 2.94 -11.95 -13.34
CA ARG A 105 4.20 -11.30 -12.96
C ARG A 105 4.38 -9.93 -13.65
N PRO A 106 3.46 -8.96 -13.41
CA PRO A 106 3.64 -7.59 -13.89
C PRO A 106 4.84 -6.93 -13.17
N GLU A 107 5.33 -5.81 -13.71
CA GLU A 107 6.32 -4.98 -13.00
C GLU A 107 5.67 -4.24 -11.83
N LEU A 108 4.45 -3.72 -12.03
CA LEU A 108 3.68 -3.00 -11.01
C LEU A 108 2.24 -3.53 -10.93
N ILE A 109 1.75 -3.80 -9.73
CA ILE A 109 0.36 -4.18 -9.48
C ILE A 109 -0.35 -3.26 -8.48
N LEU A 110 -1.59 -2.90 -8.78
CA LEU A 110 -2.45 -2.11 -7.90
C LEU A 110 -3.35 -3.03 -7.08
N VAL A 111 -3.30 -2.91 -5.75
CA VAL A 111 -4.07 -3.71 -4.79
C VAL A 111 -4.66 -2.79 -3.73
N ASP A 112 -5.91 -2.38 -3.89
CA ASP A 112 -6.59 -1.47 -2.97
C ASP A 112 -7.00 -2.14 -1.64
N GLU A 113 -7.25 -1.32 -0.62
CA GLU A 113 -7.66 -1.71 0.74
C GLU A 113 -6.68 -2.67 1.45
N LEU A 114 -5.47 -2.21 1.75
CA LEU A 114 -4.41 -3.01 2.39
C LEU A 114 -4.87 -3.73 3.67
N ALA A 115 -5.80 -3.12 4.41
CA ALA A 115 -6.33 -3.64 5.67
C ALA A 115 -7.41 -4.71 5.52
N HIS A 116 -7.86 -4.99 4.29
CA HIS A 116 -8.94 -5.93 4.02
C HIS A 116 -8.67 -7.32 4.60
N THR A 117 -9.73 -7.94 5.09
CA THR A 117 -9.75 -9.32 5.54
C THR A 117 -10.31 -10.19 4.43
N ASN A 118 -9.45 -11.04 3.86
CA ASN A 118 -9.82 -11.88 2.74
C ASN A 118 -10.94 -12.87 3.13
N ALA A 119 -11.78 -13.20 2.15
CA ALA A 119 -12.85 -14.16 2.30
C ALA A 119 -12.35 -15.53 2.85
N PRO A 120 -13.16 -16.24 3.65
CA PRO A 120 -12.79 -17.57 4.14
C PRO A 120 -12.46 -18.55 3.00
N GLY A 121 -11.37 -19.30 3.15
CA GLY A 121 -10.89 -20.25 2.14
C GLY A 121 -9.89 -19.67 1.14
N MET A 122 -9.62 -18.37 1.20
CA MET A 122 -8.48 -17.76 0.52
C MET A 122 -7.15 -18.22 1.14
N ARG A 123 -6.07 -18.17 0.34
CA ARG A 123 -4.72 -18.59 0.72
C ARG A 123 -4.22 -17.86 1.97
N ASN A 124 -4.37 -16.54 1.98
CA ASN A 124 -4.02 -15.69 3.10
C ASN A 124 -5.27 -15.12 3.79
N LYS A 125 -5.14 -14.80 5.07
CA LYS A 125 -6.24 -14.21 5.87
C LYS A 125 -6.39 -12.71 5.64
N LYS A 126 -5.30 -12.02 5.32
CA LYS A 126 -5.25 -10.55 5.21
C LYS A 126 -4.62 -10.15 3.89
N ARG A 127 -5.14 -9.08 3.28
CA ARG A 127 -4.64 -8.59 1.99
C ARG A 127 -3.19 -8.11 2.04
N TYR A 128 -2.74 -7.58 3.18
CA TYR A 128 -1.32 -7.25 3.35
C TYR A 128 -0.39 -8.45 3.19
N GLN A 129 -0.85 -9.67 3.51
CA GLN A 129 -0.05 -10.89 3.31
C GLN A 129 0.04 -11.24 1.81
N ASP A 130 -1.02 -11.00 1.05
CA ASP A 130 -0.97 -11.14 -0.41
C ASP A 130 0.03 -10.14 -1.02
N VAL A 131 0.03 -8.90 -0.51
CA VAL A 131 0.99 -7.87 -0.89
C VAL A 131 2.42 -8.29 -0.53
N GLU A 132 2.67 -8.86 0.65
CA GLU A 132 3.99 -9.39 1.01
C GLU A 132 4.46 -10.49 0.06
N GLU A 133 3.57 -11.40 -0.37
CA GLU A 133 3.90 -12.42 -1.36
C GLU A 133 4.26 -11.83 -2.73
N LEU A 134 3.55 -10.80 -3.18
CA LEU A 134 3.86 -10.07 -4.42
C LEU A 134 5.24 -9.39 -4.35
N LEU A 135 5.51 -8.68 -3.25
CA LEU A 135 6.80 -8.02 -3.02
C LEU A 135 7.94 -9.04 -2.97
N ASN A 136 7.74 -10.19 -2.30
CA ASN A 136 8.73 -11.26 -2.26
C ASN A 136 8.97 -11.91 -3.63
N ALA A 137 8.00 -11.83 -4.54
CA ALA A 137 8.15 -12.27 -5.94
C ALA A 137 8.81 -11.21 -6.86
N GLY A 138 9.23 -10.06 -6.30
CA GLY A 138 9.86 -8.98 -7.04
C GLY A 138 8.89 -8.08 -7.81
N ILE A 139 7.59 -8.11 -7.45
CA ILE A 139 6.55 -7.28 -8.08
C ILE A 139 6.34 -6.02 -7.23
N ASP A 140 6.42 -4.85 -7.84
CA ASP A 140 6.13 -3.59 -7.15
C ASP A 140 4.61 -3.49 -6.88
N VAL A 141 4.24 -2.93 -5.74
CA VAL A 141 2.84 -2.85 -5.30
C VAL A 141 2.45 -1.43 -4.93
N PHE A 142 1.38 -0.94 -5.56
CA PHE A 142 0.65 0.24 -5.11
C PHE A 142 -0.59 -0.17 -4.33
N THR A 143 -0.79 0.43 -3.16
CA THR A 143 -1.94 0.10 -2.31
C THR A 143 -2.48 1.33 -1.59
N THR A 144 -3.66 1.22 -0.99
CA THR A 144 -4.23 2.31 -0.18
C THR A 144 -4.61 1.84 1.22
N VAL A 145 -4.47 2.76 2.19
CA VAL A 145 -4.88 2.51 3.57
C VAL A 145 -5.31 3.80 4.26
N ASN A 146 -6.26 3.67 5.20
CA ASN A 146 -6.65 4.77 6.09
C ASN A 146 -5.98 4.65 7.46
N VAL A 147 -5.78 5.79 8.12
CA VAL A 147 -5.19 5.89 9.47
C VAL A 147 -5.88 5.00 10.51
N GLN A 148 -7.18 4.80 10.39
CA GLN A 148 -7.98 3.98 11.31
C GLN A 148 -7.59 2.50 11.34
N HIS A 149 -6.90 2.02 10.31
CA HIS A 149 -6.53 0.62 10.19
C HIS A 149 -5.16 0.29 10.78
N LEU A 150 -4.38 1.29 11.22
CA LEU A 150 -3.13 1.02 11.91
C LEU A 150 -3.42 0.52 13.34
N GLU A 151 -2.84 -0.62 13.71
CA GLU A 151 -3.08 -1.25 15.02
C GLU A 151 -2.77 -0.31 16.18
N SER A 152 -1.64 0.41 16.12
CA SER A 152 -1.24 1.37 17.16
C SER A 152 -2.22 2.53 17.37
N LEU A 153 -3.07 2.81 16.38
CA LEU A 153 -4.01 3.95 16.39
C LEU A 153 -5.46 3.54 16.60
N ASN A 154 -5.74 2.24 16.64
CA ASN A 154 -7.10 1.71 16.71
C ASN A 154 -7.87 2.29 17.91
N ASP A 155 -7.29 2.23 19.11
CA ASP A 155 -7.89 2.74 20.35
C ASP A 155 -8.16 4.25 20.31
N VAL A 156 -7.24 5.02 19.72
CA VAL A 156 -7.37 6.48 19.61
C VAL A 156 -8.50 6.83 18.64
N VAL A 157 -8.54 6.15 17.50
CA VAL A 157 -9.56 6.37 16.47
C VAL A 157 -10.93 5.91 16.94
N GLN A 158 -11.03 4.80 17.68
CA GLN A 158 -12.27 4.34 18.27
C GLN A 158 -12.82 5.36 19.29
N LYS A 159 -11.97 5.97 20.12
CA LYS A 159 -12.40 7.03 21.06
C LYS A 159 -12.97 8.26 20.35
N ILE A 160 -12.38 8.64 19.21
CA ILE A 160 -12.82 9.79 18.40
C ILE A 160 -14.14 9.46 17.69
N THR A 161 -14.18 8.33 16.99
CA THR A 161 -15.25 8.02 16.04
C THR A 161 -16.39 7.20 16.65
N GLN A 162 -16.17 6.61 17.82
CA GLN A 162 -17.08 5.65 18.47
C GLN A 162 -17.37 4.42 17.60
N ILE A 163 -16.48 4.10 16.67
CA ILE A 163 -16.60 2.96 15.75
C ILE A 163 -15.50 1.96 16.05
N ASP A 164 -15.91 0.70 16.19
CA ASP A 164 -15.02 -0.44 16.32
C ASP A 164 -14.46 -0.83 14.94
N VAL A 165 -13.16 -0.62 14.74
CA VAL A 165 -12.46 -0.93 13.49
C VAL A 165 -11.85 -2.33 13.59
N LYS A 166 -12.55 -3.30 12.99
CA LYS A 166 -12.16 -4.72 13.03
C LYS A 166 -11.03 -5.09 12.08
N GLU A 167 -10.89 -4.32 11.01
CA GLU A 167 -9.90 -4.58 9.98
C GLU A 167 -8.67 -3.72 10.23
N THR A 168 -7.59 -4.35 10.66
CA THR A 168 -6.33 -3.68 10.99
C THR A 168 -5.16 -4.26 10.21
N ILE A 169 -4.06 -3.49 10.18
CA ILE A 169 -2.74 -3.93 9.73
C ILE A 169 -1.70 -3.63 10.83
N PRO A 170 -0.69 -4.51 10.98
CA PRO A 170 0.46 -4.21 11.81
C PRO A 170 1.19 -2.96 11.31
N ASP A 171 1.60 -2.10 12.24
CA ASP A 171 2.35 -0.88 11.93
C ASP A 171 3.65 -1.16 11.16
N ASP A 172 4.27 -2.32 11.37
CA ASP A 172 5.49 -2.71 10.65
C ASP A 172 5.28 -2.80 9.13
N ILE A 173 4.11 -3.24 8.67
CA ILE A 173 3.79 -3.27 7.24
C ILE A 173 3.78 -1.85 6.65
N PHE A 174 3.21 -0.89 7.40
CA PHE A 174 3.20 0.51 7.00
C PHE A 174 4.61 1.11 7.03
N ASN A 175 5.38 0.80 8.07
CA ASN A 175 6.73 1.34 8.26
C ASN A 175 7.76 0.78 7.27
N GLN A 176 7.54 -0.43 6.76
CA GLN A 176 8.42 -1.07 5.76
C GLN A 176 8.17 -0.58 4.33
N ALA A 177 7.11 0.21 4.09
CA ALA A 177 6.85 0.77 2.77
C ALA A 177 8.00 1.66 2.29
N ASP A 178 8.43 1.46 1.05
CA ASP A 178 9.47 2.25 0.39
C ASP A 178 9.04 3.70 0.20
N LYS A 179 7.74 3.93 -0.02
CA LYS A 179 7.17 5.28 -0.17
C LYS A 179 5.78 5.37 0.43
N ILE A 180 5.51 6.48 1.10
CA ILE A 180 4.19 6.80 1.62
C ILE A 180 3.76 8.14 1.07
N ARG A 181 2.63 8.15 0.35
CA ARG A 181 2.03 9.36 -0.20
C ARG A 181 0.78 9.71 0.59
N LEU A 182 0.86 10.80 1.36
CA LEU A 182 -0.29 11.32 2.09
C LEU A 182 -1.26 12.00 1.11
N ILE A 183 -2.49 11.50 1.06
CA ILE A 183 -3.60 12.05 0.30
C ILE A 183 -4.53 12.79 1.25
N ASP A 184 -4.63 14.10 1.03
CA ASP A 184 -5.28 15.02 1.94
C ASP A 184 -6.27 15.93 1.21
N ILE A 185 -7.40 16.19 1.87
CA ILE A 185 -8.39 17.21 1.47
C ILE A 185 -8.93 17.88 2.73
N GLU A 186 -9.43 19.11 2.59
CA GLU A 186 -10.06 19.81 3.70
C GLU A 186 -11.27 19.02 4.25
N PRO A 187 -11.42 18.87 5.58
CA PRO A 187 -12.54 18.16 6.20
C PRO A 187 -13.91 18.66 5.72
N ASP A 188 -14.07 19.97 5.52
CA ASP A 188 -15.31 20.56 5.01
C ASP A 188 -15.62 20.14 3.56
N GLU A 189 -14.59 19.94 2.75
CA GLU A 189 -14.76 19.41 1.40
C GLU A 189 -15.12 17.92 1.42
N LEU A 190 -14.51 17.14 2.32
CA LEU A 190 -14.86 15.73 2.49
C LEU A 190 -16.32 15.56 2.95
N LEU A 191 -16.78 16.40 3.89
CA LEU A 191 -18.18 16.41 4.33
C LEU A 191 -19.14 16.72 3.18
N ARG A 192 -18.86 17.75 2.37
CA ARG A 192 -19.67 18.04 1.18
C ARG A 192 -19.73 16.87 0.20
N ARG A 193 -18.61 16.15 0.02
CA ARG A 193 -18.58 14.93 -0.80
C ARG A 193 -19.42 13.81 -0.20
N PHE A 194 -19.40 13.66 1.12
CA PHE A 194 -20.23 12.68 1.82
C PHE A 194 -21.73 13.02 1.69
N GLU A 195 -22.12 14.27 1.95
CA GLU A 195 -23.51 14.75 1.85
C GLU A 195 -24.07 14.66 0.42
N SER A 196 -23.23 14.87 -0.60
CA SER A 196 -23.61 14.71 -2.01
C SER A 196 -23.68 13.25 -2.48
N GLY A 197 -23.53 12.27 -1.57
CA GLY A 197 -23.60 10.84 -1.88
C GLY A 197 -22.39 10.31 -2.66
N LYS A 198 -21.31 11.10 -2.77
CA LYS A 198 -20.13 10.70 -3.54
C LYS A 198 -19.26 9.70 -2.77
N VAL A 199 -19.36 9.58 -1.45
CA VAL A 199 -18.43 8.79 -0.62
C VAL A 199 -18.89 7.35 -0.35
N TYR A 200 -20.19 7.05 -0.31
CA TYR A 200 -20.70 5.70 0.00
C TYR A 200 -22.04 5.36 -0.69
N ARG A 201 -22.30 4.05 -0.85
CA ARG A 201 -23.63 3.48 -1.11
C ARG A 201 -24.40 3.26 0.22
N PRO A 202 -25.73 3.39 0.24
CA PRO A 202 -26.57 3.43 1.45
C PRO A 202 -26.68 2.11 2.25
N GLU A 203 -25.96 1.05 1.88
CA GLU A 203 -26.12 -0.28 2.46
C GLU A 203 -25.33 -0.51 3.77
N ARG A 204 -24.35 0.35 4.08
CA ARG A 204 -23.69 0.36 5.40
C ARG A 204 -24.47 1.26 6.36
N THR A 205 -24.70 0.77 7.58
CA THR A 205 -25.50 1.37 8.64
C THR A 205 -25.26 2.88 8.74
N GLN A 206 -26.17 3.67 8.19
CA GLN A 206 -26.06 5.12 8.01
C GLN A 206 -25.65 5.85 9.30
N LYS A 207 -26.12 5.33 10.44
CA LYS A 207 -25.85 5.85 11.79
C LYS A 207 -24.39 5.75 12.24
N ALA A 208 -23.67 4.69 11.85
CA ALA A 208 -22.24 4.58 12.19
C ALA A 208 -21.41 5.56 11.34
N LEU A 209 -21.78 5.74 10.08
CA LEU A 209 -21.12 6.70 9.19
C LEU A 209 -21.38 8.15 9.61
N GLU A 210 -22.58 8.48 10.08
CA GLU A 210 -22.90 9.80 10.63
C GLU A 210 -22.00 10.18 11.83
N ASN A 211 -21.69 9.22 12.70
CA ASN A 211 -20.76 9.45 13.81
C ASN A 211 -19.31 9.61 13.33
N PHE A 212 -18.91 8.95 12.25
CA PHE A 212 -17.57 9.10 11.70
C PHE A 212 -17.38 10.45 11.00
N PHE A 213 -18.34 10.83 10.14
CA PHE A 213 -18.27 12.01 9.28
C PHE A 213 -18.79 13.26 10.00
N THR A 214 -18.15 13.62 11.10
CA THR A 214 -18.32 14.92 11.75
C THR A 214 -17.10 15.79 11.47
N ARG A 215 -17.28 17.11 11.40
CA ARG A 215 -16.18 18.05 11.17
C ARG A 215 -15.05 17.89 12.20
N GLU A 216 -15.41 17.69 13.46
CA GLU A 216 -14.46 17.50 14.55
C GLU A 216 -13.67 16.21 14.39
N ASN A 217 -14.35 15.08 14.15
CA ASN A 217 -13.70 13.79 13.97
C ASN A 217 -12.75 13.80 12.77
N LEU A 218 -13.19 14.33 11.63
CA LEU A 218 -12.34 14.41 10.44
C LEU A 218 -11.11 15.31 10.64
N ARG A 219 -11.23 16.41 11.40
CA ARG A 219 -10.07 17.25 11.77
C ARG A 219 -9.06 16.48 12.60
N LEU A 220 -9.52 15.76 13.62
CA LEU A 220 -8.63 14.96 14.48
C LEU A 220 -7.97 13.82 13.70
N LEU A 221 -8.73 13.10 12.87
CA LEU A 221 -8.19 12.04 12.02
C LEU A 221 -7.15 12.58 11.02
N ARG A 222 -7.41 13.74 10.42
CA ARG A 222 -6.46 14.41 9.53
C ARG A 222 -5.16 14.76 10.25
N GLU A 223 -5.25 15.31 11.46
CA GLU A 223 -4.08 15.61 12.30
C GLU A 223 -3.27 14.35 12.62
N ILE A 224 -3.94 13.26 13.01
CA ILE A 224 -3.28 11.97 13.29
C ILE A 224 -2.58 11.45 12.03
N ALA A 225 -3.25 11.47 10.87
CA ALA A 225 -2.66 11.00 9.63
C ALA A 225 -1.43 11.83 9.23
N MET A 226 -1.48 13.16 9.36
CA MET A 226 -0.33 14.05 9.10
C MET A 226 0.83 13.76 10.05
N ARG A 227 0.57 13.57 11.35
CA ARG A 227 1.61 13.19 12.32
C ARG A 227 2.25 11.86 11.98
N GLN A 228 1.46 10.88 11.56
CA GLN A 228 2.02 9.58 11.18
C GLN A 228 2.88 9.64 9.93
N ALA A 229 2.44 10.38 8.90
CA ALA A 229 3.26 10.62 7.73
C ALA A 229 4.58 11.34 8.09
N ALA A 230 4.53 12.35 8.96
CA ALA A 230 5.73 13.06 9.43
C ALA A 230 6.69 12.16 10.24
N ASN A 231 6.15 11.30 11.10
CA ASN A 231 6.93 10.32 11.86
C ASN A 231 7.67 9.35 10.94
N ARG A 232 7.00 8.87 9.87
CA ARG A 232 7.62 7.99 8.87
C ARG A 232 8.80 8.67 8.16
N ILE A 233 8.61 9.91 7.69
CA ILE A 233 9.67 10.68 7.02
C ILE A 233 10.86 10.90 7.96
N SER A 234 10.58 11.19 9.23
CA SER A 234 11.63 11.37 10.24
C SER A 234 12.41 10.06 10.47
N ALA A 235 11.72 8.92 10.55
CA ALA A 235 12.35 7.61 10.68
C ALA A 235 13.26 7.28 9.49
N ASP A 236 12.83 7.59 8.26
CA ASP A 236 13.67 7.43 7.05
C ASP A 236 14.96 8.24 7.14
N TYR A 237 14.86 9.51 7.59
CA TYR A 237 16.01 10.38 7.74
C TYR A 237 17.02 9.81 8.76
N PHE A 238 16.55 9.33 9.91
CA PHE A 238 17.42 8.75 10.94
C PHE A 238 18.05 7.42 10.51
N GLN A 239 17.30 6.55 9.80
CA GLN A 239 17.86 5.31 9.26
C GLN A 239 18.92 5.58 8.18
N SER A 240 18.67 6.55 7.31
CA SER A 240 19.61 6.99 6.27
C SER A 240 20.89 7.57 6.89
N ASN A 241 20.76 8.44 7.90
CA ASN A 241 21.91 9.02 8.60
C ASN A 241 22.68 8.02 9.46
N ARG A 242 22.04 7.02 10.07
CA ARG A 242 22.76 5.93 10.76
C ARG A 242 23.59 5.10 9.79
N ARG A 243 23.07 4.82 8.58
CA ARG A 243 23.84 4.11 7.54
C ARG A 243 25.05 4.92 7.06
N LEU A 244 24.91 6.24 6.94
CA LEU A 244 26.02 7.15 6.60
C LEU A 244 27.05 7.22 7.75
N SER A 245 26.60 7.38 8.98
CA SER A 245 27.45 7.40 10.18
C SER A 245 28.23 6.09 10.40
N LEU A 246 27.62 4.94 10.11
CA LEU A 246 28.29 3.63 10.25
C LEU A 246 29.37 3.40 9.17
N ARG A 247 29.17 3.96 7.97
CA ARG A 247 30.19 4.02 6.91
C ARG A 247 31.35 4.94 7.32
N ASP A 248 31.06 6.13 7.81
CA ASP A 248 32.10 7.09 8.24
C ASP A 248 32.87 6.63 9.49
N SER A 249 32.29 5.75 10.32
CA SER A 249 32.95 5.19 11.52
C SER A 249 33.81 3.94 11.28
N GLY A 250 33.96 3.46 10.04
CA GLY A 250 34.79 2.30 9.70
C GLY A 250 34.32 0.95 10.30
N LEU A 251 33.06 0.87 10.74
CA LEU A 251 32.44 -0.33 11.31
C LEU A 251 31.75 -1.20 10.26
N LEU A 252 31.74 -0.75 9.01
CA LEU A 252 31.51 -1.56 7.81
C LEU A 252 32.85 -1.63 7.06
N PRO A 253 33.31 -2.81 6.61
CA PRO A 253 34.58 -2.90 5.91
C PRO A 253 34.53 -2.08 4.62
N ASP A 254 35.43 -1.11 4.50
CA ASP A 254 35.79 -0.48 3.23
C ASP A 254 36.46 -1.54 2.37
N GLY A 255 35.64 -2.24 1.58
CA GLY A 255 36.09 -3.35 0.75
C GLY A 255 35.69 -4.72 1.30
N ALA A 256 34.39 -5.01 1.31
CA ALA A 256 33.96 -6.28 0.76
C ALA A 256 33.58 -6.01 -0.71
N GLY A 257 34.59 -5.96 -1.57
CA GLY A 257 34.36 -6.43 -2.93
C GLY A 257 33.96 -7.89 -2.79
N PHE A 258 32.73 -8.22 -3.15
CA PHE A 258 32.31 -9.16 -4.18
C PHE A 258 30.80 -8.90 -4.44
#